data_AF-A0A7X3MHK6-F1
#
_entry.id   AF-A0A7X3MHK6-F1
#
_cell.length_a   1.000
_cell.length_b   1.000
_cell.length_c   1.000
_cell.angle_alpha   90.00
_cell.angle_beta   90.00
_cell.angle_gamma   90.00
#
_symmetry.space_group_name_H-M   'P 1'
#
loop_
_entity.id
_entity.type
_entity.pdbx_description
1 polymer ?
#
loop_
_entity_poly.entity_id
_entity_poly.type
_entity_poly.pdbx_seq_one_letter_code
_entity_poly.pdbx_strand_id
1 'polypeptide(L)'
;MEKGDERKKQLLRVALDVFIEKGYYGTSTREIARQAGVSSGLLFHYFSNKDSIYLELIKIGIQEMKINTKMAMNSPRNYLLKLLKIRLSS
;
A
#
# COMPACT_ATOMS: atom_id res chain seq x y z
N MET A 1 13.23 14.28 -4.19
CA MET A 1 12.37 13.10 -4.43
C MET A 1 12.28 12.91 -5.93
N GLU A 2 12.67 11.75 -6.42
CA GLU A 2 12.72 11.46 -7.86
C GLU A 2 11.30 11.24 -8.40
N LYS A 3 10.98 11.71 -9.62
CA LYS A 3 9.63 11.55 -10.22
C LYS A 3 9.15 10.09 -10.28
N GLY A 4 10.08 9.14 -10.30
CA GLY A 4 9.78 7.70 -10.30
C GLY A 4 9.11 7.20 -9.02
N ASP A 5 9.50 7.72 -7.86
CA ASP A 5 8.96 7.29 -6.57
C ASP A 5 7.50 7.71 -6.37
N GLU A 6 7.15 8.93 -6.79
CA GLU A 6 5.76 9.41 -6.69
C GLU A 6 4.83 8.63 -7.62
N ARG A 7 5.31 8.25 -8.81
CA ARG A 7 4.55 7.38 -9.71
C ARG A 7 4.35 6.00 -9.09
N LYS A 8 5.39 5.39 -8.53
CA LYS A 8 5.28 4.08 -7.86
C LYS A 8 4.25 4.12 -6.72
N LYS A 9 4.27 5.17 -5.89
CA LYS A 9 3.28 5.37 -4.81
C LYS A 9 1.85 5.53 -5.33
N GLN A 10 1.65 6.27 -6.43
CA GLN A 10 0.35 6.40 -7.08
C GLN A 10 -0.19 5.03 -7.49
N LEU A 11 0.64 4.22 -8.15
CA LEU A 11 0.26 2.87 -8.60
C LEU A 11 -0.09 1.95 -7.43
N LEU A 12 0.67 2.02 -6.33
CA LEU A 12 0.40 1.24 -5.12
C LEU A 12 -0.93 1.65 -4.45
N ARG A 13 -1.23 2.96 -4.40
CA ARG A 13 -2.50 3.43 -3.83
C ARG A 13 -3.69 2.88 -4.60
N VAL A 14 -3.67 3.00 -5.93
CA VAL A 14 -4.74 2.47 -6.77
C VAL A 14 -4.83 0.95 -6.66
N ALA A 15 -3.69 0.25 -6.65
CA ALA A 15 -3.70 -1.20 -6.47
C ALA A 15 -4.31 -1.62 -5.14
N LEU A 16 -4.04 -0.90 -4.05
CA LEU A 16 -4.62 -1.15 -2.74
C LEU A 16 -6.15 -1.02 -2.78
N ASP A 17 -6.66 0.05 -3.39
CA ASP A 17 -8.11 0.26 -3.51
C ASP A 17 -8.78 -0.90 -4.26
N VAL A 18 -8.20 -1.34 -5.39
CA VAL A 18 -8.70 -2.47 -6.17
C VAL A 18 -8.63 -3.78 -5.39
N PHE A 19 -7.54 -4.02 -4.65
CA PHE A 19 -7.41 -5.22 -3.82
C PHE A 19 -8.40 -5.25 -2.65
N ILE A 20 -8.72 -4.09 -2.04
CA ILE A 20 -9.72 -3.98 -0.99
C ILE A 20 -11.12 -4.30 -1.53
N GLU A 21 -11.44 -3.79 -2.72
CA GLU A 21 -12.76 -3.97 -3.33
C GLU A 21 -12.97 -5.42 -3.85
N LYS A 22 -11.95 -6.01 -4.49
CA LYS A 22 -12.10 -7.25 -5.26
C LYS A 22 -11.34 -8.44 -4.71
N GLY A 23 -10.55 -8.24 -3.66
CA GLY A 23 -9.61 -9.23 -3.16
C GLY A 23 -8.47 -9.53 -4.14
N TYR A 24 -7.55 -10.41 -3.72
CA TYR A 24 -6.39 -10.77 -4.54
C TYR A 24 -6.76 -11.49 -5.84
N TYR A 25 -7.69 -12.45 -5.80
CA TYR A 25 -8.06 -13.24 -6.98
C TYR A 25 -8.94 -12.47 -7.98
N GLY A 26 -9.81 -11.56 -7.51
CA GLY A 26 -10.65 -10.72 -8.37
C GLY A 26 -9.89 -9.56 -9.03
N THR A 27 -8.61 -9.37 -8.70
CA THR A 27 -7.77 -8.28 -9.20
C THR A 27 -6.87 -8.73 -10.34
N SER A 28 -6.72 -7.87 -11.36
CA SER A 28 -5.76 -8.02 -12.46
C SER A 28 -4.88 -6.78 -12.62
N THR A 29 -3.65 -6.96 -13.12
CA THR A 29 -2.72 -5.84 -13.39
C THR A 29 -3.25 -4.89 -14.47
N ARG A 30 -4.01 -5.40 -15.44
CA ARG A 30 -4.68 -4.57 -16.45
C ARG A 30 -5.71 -3.62 -15.83
N GLU A 31 -6.51 -4.11 -14.88
CA GLU A 31 -7.48 -3.29 -14.17
C GLU A 31 -6.80 -2.23 -13.32
N ILE A 32 -5.73 -2.58 -12.61
CA ILE A 32 -4.93 -1.62 -11.83
C ILE A 32 -4.37 -0.52 -12.74
N ALA A 33 -3.77 -0.88 -13.88
CA ALA A 33 -3.25 0.09 -14.84
C ALA A 33 -4.35 1.01 -15.38
N ARG A 34 -5.51 0.44 -15.72
CA ARG A 34 -6.68 1.19 -16.19
C ARG A 34 -7.17 2.19 -15.15
N GLN A 35 -7.36 1.77 -13.91
CA GLN A 35 -7.80 2.65 -12.83
C GLN A 35 -6.76 3.72 -12.47
N ALA A 36 -5.47 3.42 -12.62
CA ALA A 36 -4.39 4.37 -12.39
C ALA A 36 -4.19 5.36 -13.55
N GLY A 37 -4.91 5.20 -14.66
CA GLY A 37 -4.78 6.04 -15.85
C GLY A 37 -3.42 5.87 -16.54
N VAL A 38 -2.85 4.66 -16.52
CA VAL A 38 -1.55 4.36 -17.14
C VAL A 38 -1.64 3.19 -18.10
N SER A 39 -0.65 3.06 -18.98
CA SER A 39 -0.51 1.86 -19.81
C SER A 39 -0.05 0.67 -18.97
N SER A 40 -0.45 -0.54 -19.37
CA SER A 40 0.07 -1.77 -18.77
C SER A 40 1.61 -1.83 -18.83
N GLY A 41 2.22 -1.34 -19.92
CA GLY A 41 3.67 -1.29 -20.05
C GLY A 41 4.34 -0.40 -18.99
N LEU A 42 3.74 0.75 -18.66
CA LEU A 42 4.24 1.59 -17.57
C LEU A 42 4.08 0.91 -16.22
N LEU A 43 2.96 0.21 -15.96
CA LEU A 43 2.81 -0.58 -14.74
C LEU A 43 3.90 -1.67 -14.65
N PHE A 44 4.15 -2.38 -15.76
CA PHE A 44 5.16 -3.44 -15.82
C PHE A 44 6.60 -2.92 -15.69
N HIS A 45 6.85 -1.65 -15.98
CA HIS A 45 8.12 -1.00 -15.67
C HIS A 45 8.40 -0.93 -14.16
N TYR A 46 7.36 -0.78 -13.33
CA TYR A 46 7.49 -0.74 -11.86
C TYR A 46 7.29 -2.11 -11.19
N PHE A 47 6.44 -2.96 -11.76
CA PHE A 47 5.97 -4.19 -11.13
C PHE A 47 5.87 -5.32 -12.15
N SER A 48 6.67 -6.37 -11.98
CA SER A 48 6.72 -7.49 -12.94
C SER A 48 5.41 -8.27 -13.04
N ASN A 49 4.63 -8.33 -11.96
CA ASN A 49 3.36 -9.05 -11.91
C ASN A 49 2.49 -8.60 -10.72
N LYS A 50 1.28 -9.17 -10.59
CA LYS A 50 0.35 -8.90 -9.49
C LYS A 50 0.95 -9.16 -8.11
N ASP A 51 1.77 -10.21 -7.98
CA ASP A 51 2.40 -10.59 -6.72
C ASP A 51 3.40 -9.55 -6.25
N SER A 52 4.18 -8.99 -7.16
CA SER A 52 5.14 -7.92 -6.83
C SER A 52 4.45 -6.68 -6.26
N ILE A 53 3.26 -6.33 -6.79
CA ILE A 53 2.44 -5.22 -6.27
C ILE A 53 1.91 -5.58 -4.88
N TYR A 54 1.33 -6.77 -4.74
CA TYR A 54 0.73 -7.23 -3.49
C TYR A 54 1.78 -7.34 -2.37
N LEU A 55 2.94 -7.93 -2.65
CA LEU A 55 4.05 -8.05 -1.71
C LEU A 55 4.58 -6.68 -1.29
N GLU A 56 4.65 -5.70 -2.20
CA GLU A 56 5.07 -4.35 -1.85
C GLU A 56 4.07 -3.68 -0.90
N LEU A 57 2.77 -3.84 -1.14
CA LEU A 57 1.71 -3.36 -0.22
C LEU A 57 1.80 -4.04 1.15
N ILE A 58 2.04 -5.36 1.20
CA ILE A 58 2.25 -6.08 2.46
C ILE A 58 3.50 -5.58 3.18
N LYS A 59 4.61 -5.34 2.48
CA LYS A 59 5.83 -4.77 3.07
C LYS A 59 5.56 -3.39 3.67
N ILE A 60 4.85 -2.52 2.95
CA ILE A 60 4.45 -1.20 3.45
C ILE A 60 3.58 -1.35 4.69
N GLY A 61 2.55 -2.21 4.64
CA GLY A 61 1.69 -2.48 5.79
C GLY A 61 2.49 -3.00 7.00
N ILE A 62 3.43 -3.91 6.80
CA ILE A 62 4.31 -4.42 7.86
C ILE A 62 5.24 -3.31 8.38
N GLN A 63 5.77 -2.44 7.52
CA GLN A 63 6.62 -1.31 7.94
C GLN A 63 5.84 -0.28 8.77
N GLU A 64 4.59 0.00 8.41
CA GLU A 64 3.71 0.88 9.18
C GLU A 64 3.25 0.22 10.50
N MET A 65 3.10 -1.11 10.50
CA MET A 65 2.78 -1.90 11.70
C MET A 65 3.98 -2.16 12.61
N LYS A 66 5.22 -2.09 12.09
CA LYS A 66 6.43 -2.07 12.91
C LYS A 66 6.32 -0.85 13.78
N ILE A 67 5.86 -1.12 15.00
CA ILE A 67 5.84 -0.22 16.13
C ILE A 67 7.02 0.71 15.99
N ASN A 68 6.74 1.98 15.71
CA ASN A 68 7.76 3.00 15.72
C ASN A 68 8.16 3.10 17.20
N THR A 69 9.06 2.22 17.64
CA THR A 69 9.52 2.11 19.02
C THR A 69 10.03 3.46 19.50
N LYS A 70 10.52 4.29 18.59
CA LYS A 70 10.83 5.71 18.82
C LYS A 70 9.61 6.53 19.27
N MET A 71 8.45 6.42 18.62
CA MET A 71 7.20 7.05 19.07
C MET A 71 6.64 6.41 20.34
N ALA A 72 6.69 5.08 20.45
CA ALA A 72 6.22 4.37 21.64
C ALA A 72 7.08 4.72 22.88
N MET A 73 8.38 4.95 22.70
CA MET A 73 9.30 5.38 23.77
C MET A 73 9.14 6.86 24.11
N ASN A 74 8.90 7.73 23.12
CA ASN A 74 8.77 9.17 23.34
C ASN A 74 7.37 9.60 23.82
N SER A 75 6.32 8.85 23.47
CA SER A 75 4.95 9.11 23.94
C SER A 75 4.09 7.83 23.92
N PRO A 76 4.28 6.95 24.92
CA PRO A 76 3.58 5.65 25.00
C PRO A 76 2.05 5.79 24.96
N ARG A 77 1.50 6.82 25.60
CA ARG A 77 0.05 7.07 25.67
C ARG A 77 -0.56 7.42 24.32
N ASN A 78 0.06 8.33 23.56
CA ASN A 78 -0.45 8.73 22.25
C ASN A 78 -0.32 7.59 21.23
N TYR A 79 0.72 6.77 21.39
CA TYR A 79 0.92 5.57 20.60
C TYR A 79 -0.18 4.53 20.86
N LEU A 80 -0.47 4.24 22.13
CA LEU A 80 -1.56 3.34 22.52
C LEU A 80 -2.92 3.80 21.99
N LEU A 81 -3.23 5.09 22.10
CA LEU A 81 -4.48 5.65 21.57
C LEU A 81 -4.59 5.52 20.05
N LYS A 82 -3.49 5.66 19.30
CA LYS A 82 -3.49 5.46 17.84
C LYS A 82 -3.79 4.02 17.46
N LEU A 83 -3.20 3.05 18.18
CA LEU A 83 -3.43 1.63 17.94
C LEU A 83 -4.88 1.22 18.24
N LEU A 84 -5.45 1.70 19.34
CA LEU A 84 -6.83 1.39 19.72
C LEU A 84 -7.86 1.95 18.72
N LYS A 85 -7.60 3.13 18.14
CA LYS A 85 -8.48 3.71 17.11
C LYS A 85 -8.52 2.91 15.81
N ILE A 86 -7.40 2.29 15.41
CA ILE A 86 -7.33 1.45 14.21
C ILE A 86 -8.19 0.19 14.38
N ARG A 87 -8.33 -0.33 15.61
CA ARG A 87 -9.04 -1.59 15.90
C ARG A 87 -10.52 -1.44 16.28
N LEU A 88 -10.95 -0.24 16.65
CA LEU A 88 -12.34 0.07 17.01
C LEU A 88 -13.16 0.70 15.87
N SER A 89 -12.54 0.91 14.70
CA SER A 89 -13.21 1.47 13.51
C SER A 89 -13.57 0.38 12.47
N SER A 90 -13.54 -0.88 12.88
CA SER A 90 -13.88 -2.08 12.10
C SER A 90 -15.02 -2.84 12.76
#